data_AF-A0A9E6CRP6-F1
#
_entry.id   AF-A0A9E6CRP6-F1
#
_cell.length_a   1.000
_cell.length_b   1.000
_cell.length_c   1.000
_cell.angle_alpha   90.00
_cell.angle_beta   90.00
_cell.angle_gamma   90.00
#
_symmetry.space_group_name_H-M   'P 1'
#
loop_
_entity.id
_entity.type
_entity.pdbx_description
1 polymer ?
#
loop_
_entity_poly.entity_id
_entity_poly.type
_entity_poly.pdbx_seq_one_letter_code
_entity_poly.pdbx_strand_id
1 'polypeptide(L)'
;KTPDFRKTNWRQCSDIIVDGKHAGDIEVYYLVEKPNLDEGPFLKEERLVLDTIAERLRGITQLKKADEALKDSEIRFHGLFENSSEFLFTLDLKGNFTDINKAAEIITGYTKSELLKMNFKDYTSKRDHRKLLITFSNIYKTGKPLHDLPIEAIMKDGSVKYFETSFSLLKKGEQIIGFQGSSKDVTARKQAEEELRISNENTKIIIEKAPVGVVVIGKDRKIKMINDTALKMAGVDTPDDILGKNCSEYLCPAQKLDCPILDRDQKVDNSERIFRRKDGKEIPIIKTVTEISLDGEDVLLETFVDITERKQAEETLKKRMNELEIFNDAAVDRELKMLELKKEINELLEKSGQKPKYEIPV
;
A
#
# COMPACT_ATOMS: atom_id res chain seq x y z
N LYS A 1 -64.62 -26.49 -7.06
CA LYS A 1 -65.92 -27.05 -6.63
C LYS A 1 -66.67 -27.49 -7.87
N THR A 2 -67.29 -28.67 -7.85
CA THR A 2 -68.15 -29.13 -8.94
C THR A 2 -69.45 -28.30 -8.98
N PRO A 3 -70.13 -28.21 -10.14
CA PRO A 3 -71.32 -27.38 -10.32
C PRO A 3 -72.47 -27.71 -9.33
N ASP A 4 -72.56 -28.97 -8.89
CA ASP A 4 -73.65 -29.46 -8.03
C ASP A 4 -73.34 -29.41 -6.52
N PHE A 5 -72.20 -28.86 -6.12
CA PHE A 5 -71.78 -28.83 -4.72
C PHE A 5 -72.61 -27.85 -3.88
N ARG A 6 -73.17 -28.34 -2.77
CA ARG A 6 -73.90 -27.55 -1.75
C ARG A 6 -73.40 -27.94 -0.37
N LYS A 7 -73.14 -26.97 0.51
CA LYS A 7 -72.85 -27.26 1.92
C LYS A 7 -74.14 -27.67 2.61
N THR A 8 -74.12 -28.81 3.29
CA THR A 8 -75.22 -29.31 4.12
C THR A 8 -74.76 -29.45 5.56
N ASN A 9 -75.70 -29.69 6.49
CA ASN A 9 -75.36 -29.99 7.87
C ASN A 9 -74.72 -31.38 8.03
N TRP A 10 -74.80 -32.23 6.99
CA TRP A 10 -74.25 -33.58 6.94
C TRP A 10 -72.82 -33.51 6.40
N ARG A 11 -71.89 -33.11 7.28
CA ARG A 11 -70.46 -32.99 6.98
C ARG A 11 -69.59 -33.85 7.89
N GLN A 12 -68.53 -34.41 7.33
CA GLN A 12 -67.43 -35.02 8.08
C GLN A 12 -66.16 -34.22 7.80
N CYS A 13 -65.41 -33.94 8.84
CA CYS A 13 -64.19 -33.15 8.78
C CYS A 13 -63.04 -33.91 9.45
N SER A 14 -61.89 -33.98 8.79
CA SER A 14 -60.64 -34.47 9.39
C SER A 14 -59.56 -33.40 9.24
N ASP A 15 -58.91 -33.04 10.35
CA ASP A 15 -57.85 -32.04 10.36
C ASP A 15 -56.52 -32.60 9.88
N ILE A 16 -55.83 -31.83 9.04
CA ILE A 16 -54.46 -32.09 8.61
C ILE A 16 -53.54 -31.28 9.52
N ILE A 17 -52.91 -31.94 10.48
CA ILE A 17 -51.98 -31.31 11.44
C ILE A 17 -50.54 -31.60 11.03
N VAL A 18 -49.77 -30.59 10.67
CA VAL A 18 -48.34 -30.71 10.31
C VAL A 18 -47.51 -30.06 11.40
N ASP A 19 -46.57 -30.80 11.99
CA ASP A 19 -45.67 -30.33 13.06
C ASP A 19 -46.40 -29.67 14.24
N GLY A 20 -47.55 -30.26 14.63
CA GLY A 20 -48.38 -29.76 15.72
C GLY A 20 -49.22 -28.52 15.38
N LYS A 21 -49.20 -28.04 14.13
CA LYS A 21 -49.99 -26.90 13.66
C LYS A 21 -51.05 -27.33 12.65
N HIS A 22 -52.23 -26.71 12.70
CA HIS A 22 -53.28 -26.92 11.69
C HIS A 22 -52.78 -26.42 10.33
N ALA A 23 -52.71 -27.32 9.35
CA ALA A 23 -52.27 -27.02 7.99
C ALA A 23 -53.44 -26.96 7.00
N GLY A 24 -54.61 -27.48 7.39
CA GLY A 24 -55.83 -27.50 6.59
C GLY A 24 -56.77 -28.60 7.07
N ASP A 25 -57.89 -28.74 6.38
CA ASP A 25 -58.99 -29.65 6.69
C ASP A 25 -59.47 -30.38 5.43
N ILE A 26 -59.90 -31.63 5.61
CA ILE A 26 -60.65 -32.36 4.58
C ILE A 26 -62.11 -32.38 5.02
N GLU A 27 -62.97 -31.68 4.28
CA GLU A 27 -64.42 -31.72 4.48
C GLU A 27 -65.12 -32.54 3.40
N VAL A 28 -65.93 -33.51 3.80
CA VAL A 28 -66.85 -34.27 2.92
C VAL A 28 -68.29 -33.94 3.29
N TYR A 29 -69.11 -33.64 2.29
CA TYR A 29 -70.53 -33.28 2.44
C TYR A 29 -71.43 -34.23 1.65
N TYR A 30 -72.53 -34.69 2.25
CA TYR A 30 -73.63 -35.29 1.49
C TYR A 30 -74.55 -34.21 0.92
N LEU A 31 -74.93 -34.33 -0.34
CA LEU A 31 -75.76 -33.33 -1.03
C LEU A 31 -77.27 -33.45 -0.72
N VAL A 32 -77.69 -34.55 -0.08
CA VAL A 32 -79.09 -34.85 0.26
C VAL A 32 -79.16 -35.38 1.69
N GLU A 33 -79.99 -34.78 2.54
CA GLU A 33 -80.22 -35.22 3.92
C GLU A 33 -81.07 -36.51 3.95
N LYS A 34 -80.64 -37.51 4.73
CA LYS A 34 -81.38 -38.78 4.95
C LYS A 34 -81.86 -38.87 6.41
N PRO A 35 -82.84 -39.72 6.75
CA PRO A 35 -83.23 -39.92 8.16
C PRO A 35 -82.07 -40.52 8.97
N ASN A 36 -81.91 -40.11 10.23
CA ASN A 36 -80.89 -40.66 11.13
C ASN A 36 -81.14 -42.16 11.36
N LEU A 37 -80.24 -43.01 10.85
CA LEU A 37 -80.02 -44.38 11.31
C LEU A 37 -79.03 -44.35 12.50
N ASP A 38 -78.96 -45.43 13.29
CA ASP A 38 -78.23 -45.50 14.58
C ASP A 38 -76.77 -44.98 14.58
N GLU A 39 -76.09 -44.93 13.43
CA GLU A 39 -74.69 -44.47 13.32
C GLU A 39 -74.51 -43.04 12.75
N GLY A 40 -75.61 -42.36 12.43
CA GLY A 40 -75.60 -41.03 11.79
C GLY A 40 -75.25 -41.08 10.29
N PRO A 41 -74.89 -39.94 9.68
CA PRO A 41 -74.70 -39.79 8.22
C PRO A 41 -73.57 -40.62 7.59
N PHE A 42 -72.53 -40.87 8.36
CA PHE A 42 -71.26 -41.43 7.90
C PHE A 42 -70.98 -42.72 8.65
N LEU A 43 -70.75 -43.79 7.89
CA LEU A 43 -70.32 -45.08 8.43
C LEU A 43 -68.94 -44.98 9.04
N LYS A 44 -68.62 -45.89 9.97
CA LYS A 44 -67.31 -45.95 10.63
C LYS A 44 -66.16 -46.09 9.60
N GLU A 45 -66.38 -46.86 8.55
CA GLU A 45 -65.43 -47.08 7.45
C GLU A 45 -65.15 -45.78 6.69
N GLU A 46 -66.17 -44.94 6.46
CA GLU A 46 -66.02 -43.67 5.73
C GLU A 46 -65.21 -42.64 6.54
N ARG A 47 -65.42 -42.60 7.87
CA ARG A 47 -64.60 -41.78 8.77
C ARG A 47 -63.16 -42.26 8.78
N LEU A 48 -62.93 -43.57 8.84
CA LEU A 48 -61.59 -44.17 8.83
C LEU A 48 -60.83 -43.85 7.54
N VAL A 49 -61.50 -43.88 6.39
CA VAL A 49 -60.91 -43.51 5.10
C VAL A 49 -60.49 -42.04 5.10
N LEU A 50 -61.34 -41.13 5.62
CA LEU A 50 -61.01 -39.71 5.70
C LEU A 50 -59.80 -39.42 6.59
N ASP A 51 -59.75 -40.06 7.76
CA ASP A 51 -58.60 -39.94 8.67
C ASP A 51 -57.32 -40.48 8.02
N THR A 52 -57.40 -41.61 7.31
CA THR A 52 -56.26 -42.19 6.58
C THR A 52 -55.75 -41.24 5.47
N ILE A 53 -56.66 -40.57 4.76
CA ILE A 53 -56.29 -39.59 3.74
C ILE A 53 -55.63 -38.37 4.40
N ALA A 54 -56.18 -37.87 5.51
CA ALA A 54 -55.60 -36.76 6.26
C ALA A 54 -54.19 -37.07 6.78
N GLU A 55 -53.95 -38.30 7.26
CA GLU A 55 -52.62 -38.79 7.64
C GLU A 55 -51.65 -38.86 6.45
N ARG A 56 -52.09 -39.37 5.30
CA ARG A 56 -51.25 -39.39 4.09
C ARG A 56 -50.91 -37.98 3.60
N LEU A 57 -51.88 -37.07 3.60
CA LEU A 57 -51.66 -35.67 3.21
C LEU A 57 -50.70 -34.97 4.18
N ARG A 58 -50.77 -35.27 5.47
CA ARG A 58 -49.79 -34.82 6.47
C ARG A 58 -48.38 -35.26 6.09
N GLY A 59 -48.16 -36.56 5.83
CA GLY A 59 -46.84 -37.08 5.46
C GLY A 59 -46.27 -36.48 4.18
N ILE A 60 -47.10 -36.32 3.14
CA ILE A 60 -46.69 -35.67 1.89
C ILE A 60 -46.35 -34.19 2.11
N THR A 61 -47.12 -33.48 2.94
CA THR A 61 -46.89 -32.06 3.22
C THR A 61 -45.58 -31.85 3.99
N GLN A 62 -45.27 -32.71 4.96
CA GLN A 62 -44.00 -32.69 5.67
C GLN A 62 -42.81 -32.93 4.74
N LEU A 63 -42.91 -33.94 3.86
CA LEU A 63 -41.85 -34.23 2.88
C LEU A 63 -41.59 -33.05 1.94
N LYS A 64 -42.65 -32.42 1.42
CA LYS A 64 -42.52 -31.24 0.55
C LYS A 64 -41.87 -30.06 1.26
N LYS A 65 -42.29 -29.75 2.49
CA LYS A 65 -41.69 -28.67 3.28
C LYS A 65 -40.21 -28.93 3.58
N ALA A 66 -39.84 -30.17 3.86
CA ALA A 66 -38.44 -30.54 4.09
C ALA A 66 -37.60 -30.39 2.80
N ASP A 67 -38.14 -30.79 1.65
CA ASP A 67 -37.50 -30.62 0.34
C ASP A 67 -37.35 -29.14 -0.04
N GLU A 68 -38.38 -28.32 0.17
CA GLU A 68 -38.33 -26.87 -0.05
C GLU A 68 -37.31 -26.20 0.87
N ALA A 69 -37.30 -26.53 2.15
CA ALA A 69 -36.33 -26.00 3.11
C ALA A 69 -34.89 -26.40 2.77
N LEU A 70 -34.68 -27.63 2.27
CA LEU A 70 -33.37 -28.09 1.80
C LEU A 70 -32.93 -27.29 0.58
N LYS A 71 -33.81 -27.13 -0.42
CA LYS A 71 -33.52 -26.34 -1.63
C LYS A 71 -33.22 -24.89 -1.32
N ASP A 72 -34.01 -24.24 -0.48
CA ASP A 72 -33.78 -22.85 -0.07
C ASP A 72 -32.45 -22.68 0.67
N SER A 73 -32.11 -23.65 1.52
CA SER A 73 -30.82 -23.70 2.21
C SER A 73 -29.65 -23.88 1.23
N GLU A 74 -29.76 -24.81 0.29
CA GLU A 74 -28.75 -25.04 -0.76
C GLU A 74 -28.53 -23.80 -1.64
N ILE A 75 -29.60 -23.15 -2.09
CA ILE A 75 -29.53 -21.92 -2.88
C ILE A 75 -28.82 -20.82 -2.09
N ARG A 76 -29.16 -20.66 -0.81
CA ARG A 76 -28.52 -19.66 0.06
C ARG A 76 -27.04 -19.94 0.27
N PHE A 77 -26.66 -21.18 0.59
CA PHE A 77 -25.26 -21.56 0.80
C PHE A 77 -24.44 -21.43 -0.49
N HIS A 78 -24.98 -21.89 -1.62
CA HIS A 78 -24.35 -21.73 -2.92
C HIS A 78 -24.16 -20.25 -3.26
N GLY A 79 -25.18 -19.41 -3.01
CA GLY A 79 -25.09 -17.97 -3.20
C GLY A 79 -24.01 -17.30 -2.34
N LEU A 80 -23.87 -17.68 -1.07
CA LEU A 80 -22.81 -17.15 -0.20
C LEU A 80 -21.41 -17.59 -0.64
N PHE A 81 -21.29 -18.85 -1.06
CA PHE A 81 -20.02 -19.40 -1.53
C PHE A 81 -19.57 -18.73 -2.83
N GLU A 82 -20.44 -18.68 -3.85
CA GLU A 82 -20.11 -18.15 -5.18
C GLU A 82 -19.93 -16.63 -5.21
N ASN A 83 -20.68 -15.88 -4.39
CA ASN A 83 -20.59 -14.42 -4.36
C ASN A 83 -19.56 -13.87 -3.35
N SER A 84 -18.86 -14.73 -2.61
CA SER A 84 -17.76 -14.30 -1.75
C SER A 84 -16.64 -13.69 -2.59
N SER A 85 -16.08 -12.56 -2.13
CA SER A 85 -14.90 -11.93 -2.74
C SER A 85 -13.59 -12.64 -2.41
N GLU A 86 -13.59 -13.52 -1.41
CA GLU A 86 -12.43 -14.32 -1.04
C GLU A 86 -12.39 -15.61 -1.83
N PHE A 87 -11.17 -16.11 -2.09
CA PHE A 87 -10.98 -17.42 -2.68
C PHE A 87 -11.37 -18.47 -1.65
N LEU A 88 -12.56 -19.06 -1.82
CA LEU A 88 -13.05 -20.18 -1.01
C LEU A 88 -12.78 -21.51 -1.72
N PHE A 89 -12.35 -22.51 -0.97
CA PHE A 89 -12.04 -23.82 -1.52
C PHE A 89 -12.20 -24.97 -0.53
N THR A 90 -12.32 -26.18 -1.10
CA THR A 90 -12.19 -27.44 -0.39
C THR A 90 -11.12 -28.31 -1.03
N LEU A 91 -10.45 -29.11 -0.21
CA LEU A 91 -9.41 -30.05 -0.60
C LEU A 91 -9.73 -31.44 -0.08
N ASP A 92 -9.33 -32.48 -0.80
CA ASP A 92 -9.27 -33.84 -0.26
C ASP A 92 -8.09 -34.01 0.74
N LEU A 93 -7.97 -35.18 1.37
CA LEU A 93 -6.87 -35.47 2.30
C LEU A 93 -5.48 -35.51 1.65
N LYS A 94 -5.40 -35.58 0.32
CA LYS A 94 -4.14 -35.51 -0.45
C LYS A 94 -3.82 -34.07 -0.87
N GLY A 95 -4.73 -33.13 -0.64
CA GLY A 95 -4.59 -31.73 -1.00
C GLY A 95 -5.02 -31.38 -2.43
N ASN A 96 -5.78 -32.24 -3.10
CA ASN A 96 -6.37 -31.93 -4.40
C ASN A 96 -7.63 -31.10 -4.20
N PHE A 97 -7.87 -30.10 -5.06
CA PHE A 97 -9.08 -29.29 -4.97
C PHE A 97 -10.33 -30.13 -5.29
N THR A 98 -11.32 -30.07 -4.41
CA THR A 98 -12.61 -30.74 -4.57
C THR A 98 -13.74 -29.78 -4.90
N ASP A 99 -13.62 -28.51 -4.50
CA ASP A 99 -14.52 -27.43 -4.89
C ASP A 99 -13.85 -26.06 -4.71
N ILE A 100 -14.27 -25.08 -5.49
CA ILE A 100 -13.81 -23.69 -5.48
C ILE A 100 -14.93 -22.74 -5.90
N ASN A 101 -14.91 -21.51 -5.39
CA ASN A 101 -15.89 -20.48 -5.75
C ASN A 101 -15.45 -19.61 -6.93
N LYS A 102 -16.35 -18.76 -7.43
CA LYS A 102 -16.07 -17.85 -8.55
C LYS A 102 -14.87 -16.92 -8.33
N ALA A 103 -14.66 -16.42 -7.11
CA ALA A 103 -13.52 -15.56 -6.81
C ALA A 103 -12.17 -16.26 -7.02
N ALA A 104 -12.09 -17.56 -6.75
CA ALA A 104 -10.89 -18.35 -7.03
C ALA A 104 -10.50 -18.28 -8.52
N GLU A 105 -11.47 -18.37 -9.43
CA GLU A 105 -11.21 -18.30 -10.87
C GLU A 105 -10.68 -16.92 -11.27
N ILE A 106 -11.31 -15.85 -10.75
CA ILE A 106 -10.94 -14.47 -11.04
C ILE A 106 -9.53 -14.15 -10.51
N ILE A 107 -9.26 -14.53 -9.28
CA ILE A 107 -8.00 -14.20 -8.59
C ILE A 107 -6.83 -14.96 -9.19
N THR A 108 -7.03 -16.24 -9.53
CA THR A 108 -5.95 -17.13 -9.98
C THR A 108 -5.78 -17.22 -11.49
N GLY A 109 -6.82 -16.84 -12.25
CA GLY A 109 -6.87 -16.97 -13.71
C GLY A 109 -7.13 -18.39 -14.22
N TYR A 110 -7.17 -19.39 -13.33
CA TYR A 110 -7.56 -20.75 -13.69
C TYR A 110 -9.07 -20.90 -13.69
N THR A 111 -9.59 -21.74 -14.60
CA THR A 111 -11.00 -22.14 -14.53
C THR A 111 -11.21 -23.16 -13.42
N LYS A 112 -12.45 -23.28 -12.94
CA LYS A 112 -12.86 -24.31 -11.98
C LYS A 112 -12.49 -25.71 -12.45
N SER A 113 -12.69 -26.00 -13.73
CA SER A 113 -12.35 -27.31 -14.31
C SER A 113 -10.85 -27.62 -14.31
N GLU A 114 -10.00 -26.59 -14.35
CA GLU A 114 -8.54 -26.72 -14.25
C GLU A 114 -8.15 -26.90 -12.77
N LEU A 115 -8.63 -26.02 -11.89
CA LEU A 115 -8.33 -26.07 -10.46
C LEU A 115 -8.71 -27.41 -9.82
N LEU A 116 -9.88 -27.97 -10.18
CA LEU A 116 -10.33 -29.29 -9.70
C LEU A 116 -9.44 -30.46 -10.12
N LYS A 117 -8.50 -30.25 -11.07
CA LYS A 117 -7.50 -31.25 -11.47
C LYS A 117 -6.14 -30.99 -10.82
N MET A 118 -6.01 -29.92 -10.05
CA MET A 118 -4.76 -29.48 -9.44
C MET A 118 -4.68 -29.88 -7.97
N ASN A 119 -3.44 -30.02 -7.51
CA ASN A 119 -3.07 -30.07 -6.11
C ASN A 119 -2.66 -28.68 -5.63
N PHE A 120 -2.79 -28.39 -4.34
CA PHE A 120 -2.32 -27.10 -3.79
C PHE A 120 -0.85 -26.82 -4.12
N LYS A 121 -0.03 -27.86 -4.31
CA LYS A 121 1.39 -27.74 -4.66
C LYS A 121 1.64 -27.22 -6.06
N ASP A 122 0.68 -27.36 -6.98
CA ASP A 122 0.87 -27.01 -8.39
C ASP A 122 0.94 -25.49 -8.61
N TYR A 123 0.38 -24.71 -7.68
CA TYR A 123 0.34 -23.24 -7.76
C TYR A 123 0.96 -22.55 -6.54
N THR A 124 1.47 -23.28 -5.54
CA THR A 124 2.16 -22.68 -4.37
C THR A 124 3.67 -22.82 -4.47
N SER A 125 4.41 -21.92 -3.82
CA SER A 125 5.87 -21.96 -3.81
C SER A 125 6.41 -23.25 -3.18
N LYS A 126 7.56 -23.76 -3.67
CA LYS A 126 8.23 -24.94 -3.08
C LYS A 126 8.55 -24.77 -1.59
N ARG A 127 8.83 -23.52 -1.16
CA ARG A 127 9.07 -23.17 0.24
C ARG A 127 7.82 -23.41 1.09
N ASP A 128 6.65 -23.09 0.55
CA ASP A 128 5.37 -23.23 1.27
C ASP A 128 4.81 -24.66 1.23
N HIS A 129 5.24 -25.52 0.30
CA HIS A 129 4.81 -26.93 0.27
C HIS A 129 5.01 -27.64 1.61
N ARG A 130 6.21 -27.51 2.21
CA ARG A 130 6.53 -28.13 3.50
C ARG A 130 5.71 -27.52 4.64
N LYS A 131 5.53 -26.20 4.62
CA LYS A 131 4.76 -25.45 5.61
C LYS A 131 3.29 -25.87 5.61
N LEU A 132 2.71 -26.04 4.42
CA LEU A 132 1.33 -26.53 4.24
C LEU A 132 1.17 -27.98 4.66
N LEU A 133 2.12 -28.86 4.34
CA LEU A 133 2.06 -30.26 4.80
C LEU A 133 2.07 -30.38 6.34
N ILE A 134 2.92 -29.60 7.02
CA ILE A 134 2.95 -29.54 8.49
C ILE A 134 1.62 -29.00 9.03
N THR A 135 1.10 -27.95 8.40
CA THR A 135 -0.20 -27.34 8.73
C THR A 135 -1.33 -28.36 8.65
N PHE A 136 -1.48 -29.05 7.52
CA PHE A 136 -2.52 -30.06 7.34
C PHE A 136 -2.39 -31.21 8.33
N SER A 137 -1.16 -31.68 8.62
CA SER A 137 -0.93 -32.72 9.62
C SER A 137 -1.39 -32.29 11.02
N ASN A 138 -1.09 -31.05 11.41
CA ASN A 138 -1.50 -30.51 12.72
C ASN A 138 -3.02 -30.36 12.82
N ILE A 139 -3.67 -29.80 11.79
CA ILE A 139 -5.12 -29.65 11.75
C ILE A 139 -5.80 -31.04 11.80
N TYR A 140 -5.29 -32.02 11.05
CA TYR A 140 -5.82 -33.39 11.05
C TYR A 140 -5.74 -34.06 12.43
N LYS A 141 -4.60 -33.93 13.13
CA LYS A 141 -4.39 -34.55 14.44
C LYS A 141 -5.15 -33.86 15.57
N THR A 142 -5.27 -32.55 15.52
CA THR A 142 -5.78 -31.75 16.65
C THR A 142 -7.22 -31.29 16.47
N GLY A 143 -7.72 -31.26 15.23
CA GLY A 143 -9.01 -30.66 14.87
C GLY A 143 -9.06 -29.13 15.01
N LYS A 144 -7.96 -28.48 15.41
CA LYS A 144 -7.91 -27.03 15.59
C LYS A 144 -7.69 -26.34 14.23
N PRO A 145 -8.50 -25.31 13.89
CA PRO A 145 -8.29 -24.54 12.67
C PRO A 145 -7.00 -23.70 12.76
N LEU A 146 -6.46 -23.35 11.60
CA LEU A 146 -5.39 -22.37 11.46
C LEU A 146 -5.94 -21.13 10.76
N HIS A 147 -5.49 -19.96 11.20
CA HIS A 147 -5.86 -18.67 10.62
C HIS A 147 -4.65 -17.96 10.02
N ASP A 148 -4.90 -17.21 8.96
CA ASP A 148 -3.99 -16.22 8.37
C ASP A 148 -2.58 -16.72 8.06
N LEU A 149 -2.47 -17.95 7.53
CA LEU A 149 -1.19 -18.49 7.11
C LEU A 149 -0.70 -17.74 5.87
N PRO A 150 0.47 -17.07 5.90
CA PRO A 150 0.97 -16.40 4.71
C PRO A 150 1.42 -17.44 3.68
N ILE A 151 0.91 -17.36 2.46
CA ILE A 151 1.24 -18.23 1.33
C ILE A 151 1.63 -17.39 0.13
N GLU A 152 2.70 -17.80 -0.54
CA GLU A 152 3.07 -17.30 -1.86
C GLU A 152 2.59 -18.29 -2.93
N ALA A 153 1.83 -17.77 -3.89
CA ALA A 153 1.26 -18.58 -4.96
C ALA A 153 1.55 -17.95 -6.33
N ILE A 154 1.71 -18.81 -7.33
CA ILE A 154 2.01 -18.49 -8.71
C ILE A 154 0.72 -18.70 -9.50
N MET A 155 0.18 -17.62 -10.07
CA MET A 155 -1.06 -17.62 -10.82
C MET A 155 -0.85 -18.17 -12.24
N LYS A 156 -1.93 -18.35 -13.00
CA LYS A 156 -1.87 -18.95 -14.35
C LYS A 156 -0.99 -18.16 -15.33
N ASP A 157 -0.95 -16.84 -15.20
CA ASP A 157 -0.14 -15.94 -16.01
C ASP A 157 1.34 -15.87 -15.56
N GLY A 158 1.71 -16.61 -14.51
CA GLY A 158 3.03 -16.61 -13.91
C GLY A 158 3.25 -15.50 -12.87
N SER A 159 2.27 -14.63 -12.63
CA SER A 159 2.36 -13.60 -11.58
C SER A 159 2.39 -14.23 -10.19
N VAL A 160 3.14 -13.61 -9.28
CA VAL A 160 3.20 -14.02 -7.88
C VAL A 160 2.18 -13.21 -7.09
N LYS A 161 1.34 -13.90 -6.34
CA LYS A 161 0.38 -13.32 -5.40
C LYS A 161 0.62 -13.80 -3.99
N TYR A 162 0.26 -12.95 -3.03
CA TYR A 162 0.41 -13.21 -1.61
C TYR A 162 -0.97 -13.39 -0.97
N PHE A 163 -1.15 -14.49 -0.28
CA PHE A 163 -2.38 -14.83 0.40
C PHE A 163 -2.19 -14.95 1.91
N GLU A 164 -3.22 -14.56 2.66
CA GLU A 164 -3.43 -14.98 4.04
C GLU A 164 -4.51 -16.05 4.02
N THR A 165 -4.13 -17.30 4.30
CA THR A 165 -5.01 -18.45 4.12
C THR A 165 -5.36 -19.11 5.45
N SER A 166 -6.66 -19.27 5.67
CA SER A 166 -7.21 -19.99 6.81
C SER A 166 -7.64 -21.40 6.41
N PHE A 167 -7.44 -22.38 7.29
CA PHE A 167 -7.77 -23.79 7.04
C PHE A 167 -8.51 -24.40 8.23
N SER A 168 -9.49 -25.26 7.93
CA SER A 168 -10.19 -26.10 8.91
C SER A 168 -10.50 -27.48 8.33
N LEU A 169 -10.93 -28.42 9.17
CA LEU A 169 -11.34 -29.75 8.72
C LEU A 169 -12.67 -29.69 7.98
N LEU A 170 -12.74 -30.41 6.87
CA LEU A 170 -14.00 -30.73 6.19
C LEU A 170 -14.47 -32.11 6.65
N LYS A 171 -15.67 -32.18 7.23
CA LYS A 171 -16.27 -33.41 7.76
C LYS A 171 -17.60 -33.72 7.10
N LYS A 172 -17.89 -35.01 6.92
CA LYS A 172 -19.20 -35.54 6.55
C LYS A 172 -19.68 -36.43 7.69
N GLY A 173 -20.53 -35.89 8.56
CA GLY A 173 -20.80 -36.50 9.86
C GLY A 173 -19.55 -36.49 10.74
N GLU A 174 -19.18 -37.64 11.31
CA GLU A 174 -17.95 -37.78 12.10
C GLU A 174 -16.70 -38.03 11.25
N GLN A 175 -16.86 -38.39 9.97
CA GLN A 175 -15.76 -38.72 9.09
C GLN A 175 -15.08 -37.44 8.57
N ILE A 176 -13.76 -37.36 8.74
CA ILE A 176 -12.93 -36.34 8.09
C ILE A 176 -12.76 -36.74 6.62
N ILE A 177 -13.20 -35.88 5.72
CA ILE A 177 -13.13 -36.11 4.27
C ILE A 177 -12.09 -35.21 3.58
N GLY A 178 -11.58 -34.19 4.28
CA GLY A 178 -10.58 -33.28 3.73
C GLY A 178 -10.39 -32.01 4.54
N PHE A 179 -10.06 -30.93 3.85
CA PHE A 179 -9.86 -29.60 4.40
C PHE A 179 -10.73 -28.59 3.66
N GLN A 180 -11.09 -27.51 4.33
CA GLN A 180 -11.72 -26.35 3.70
C GLN A 180 -10.97 -25.09 4.13
N GLY A 181 -10.97 -24.08 3.28
CA GLY A 181 -10.24 -22.85 3.56
C GLY A 181 -10.73 -21.65 2.77
N SER A 182 -10.25 -20.49 3.22
CA SER A 182 -10.37 -19.22 2.53
C SER A 182 -8.99 -18.60 2.37
N SER A 183 -8.73 -18.01 1.22
CA SER A 183 -7.50 -17.30 0.90
C SER A 183 -7.84 -15.84 0.58
N LYS A 184 -7.35 -14.93 1.42
CA LYS A 184 -7.48 -13.49 1.21
C LYS A 184 -6.27 -12.97 0.44
N ASP A 185 -6.50 -12.36 -0.73
CA ASP A 185 -5.44 -11.74 -1.53
C ASP A 185 -4.95 -10.46 -0.82
N VAL A 186 -3.69 -10.46 -0.39
CA VAL A 186 -3.02 -9.33 0.26
C VAL A 186 -1.90 -8.75 -0.60
N THR A 187 -1.89 -9.06 -1.90
CA THR A 187 -0.83 -8.65 -2.83
C THR A 187 -0.73 -7.13 -2.92
N ALA A 188 -1.84 -6.43 -3.13
CA ALA A 188 -1.87 -4.97 -3.23
C ALA A 188 -1.34 -4.29 -1.96
N ARG A 189 -1.71 -4.82 -0.78
CA ARG A 189 -1.21 -4.29 0.50
C ARG A 189 0.31 -4.46 0.61
N LYS A 190 0.82 -5.66 0.32
CA LYS A 190 2.27 -5.93 0.38
C LYS A 190 3.08 -5.12 -0.63
N GLN A 191 2.57 -4.93 -1.83
CA GLN A 191 3.21 -4.09 -2.84
C GLN A 191 3.28 -2.64 -2.37
N ALA A 192 2.19 -2.09 -1.83
CA ALA A 192 2.18 -0.72 -1.31
C ALA A 192 3.14 -0.54 -0.10
N GLU A 193 3.20 -1.53 0.80
CA GLU A 193 4.13 -1.52 1.93
C GLU A 193 5.59 -1.54 1.46
N GLU A 194 5.91 -2.36 0.45
CA GLU A 194 7.27 -2.46 -0.11
C GLU A 194 7.66 -1.22 -0.90
N GLU A 195 6.76 -0.67 -1.71
CA GLU A 195 6.97 0.59 -2.42
C GLU A 195 7.23 1.75 -1.44
N LEU A 196 6.45 1.82 -0.36
CA LEU A 196 6.67 2.81 0.70
C LEU A 196 8.03 2.62 1.37
N ARG A 197 8.41 1.37 1.68
CA ARG A 197 9.71 1.04 2.27
C ARG A 197 10.86 1.49 1.36
N ILE A 198 10.81 1.12 0.08
CA ILE A 198 11.82 1.50 -0.92
C ILE A 198 11.88 3.02 -1.08
N SER A 199 10.72 3.69 -1.16
CA SER A 199 10.65 5.15 -1.26
C SER A 199 11.29 5.85 -0.05
N ASN A 200 11.02 5.37 1.16
CA ASN A 200 11.60 5.91 2.39
C ASN A 200 13.11 5.67 2.45
N GLU A 201 13.59 4.48 2.07
CA GLU A 201 15.02 4.18 2.01
C GLU A 201 15.75 5.03 0.97
N ASN A 202 15.18 5.18 -0.23
CA ASN A 202 15.74 6.02 -1.27
C ASN A 202 15.81 7.48 -0.83
N THR A 203 14.73 8.02 -0.23
CA THR A 203 14.69 9.39 0.28
C THR A 203 15.77 9.60 1.35
N LYS A 204 15.91 8.66 2.29
CA LYS A 204 16.96 8.70 3.31
C LYS A 204 18.34 8.72 2.67
N ILE A 205 18.63 7.80 1.74
CA ILE A 205 19.94 7.75 1.07
C ILE A 205 20.25 9.06 0.33
N ILE A 206 19.27 9.62 -0.39
CA ILE A 206 19.45 10.88 -1.14
C ILE A 206 19.79 12.02 -0.18
N ILE A 207 19.03 12.18 0.91
CA ILE A 207 19.25 13.24 1.90
C ILE A 207 20.61 13.07 2.61
N GLU A 208 20.99 11.84 2.97
CA GLU A 208 22.24 11.57 3.69
C GLU A 208 23.50 11.66 2.82
N LYS A 209 23.38 11.41 1.51
CA LYS A 209 24.52 11.40 0.59
C LYS A 209 24.65 12.66 -0.25
N ALA A 210 23.64 13.51 -0.31
CA ALA A 210 23.74 14.79 -1.01
C ALA A 210 24.83 15.67 -0.39
N PRO A 211 25.61 16.43 -1.19
CA PRO A 211 26.60 17.39 -0.70
C PRO A 211 25.92 18.68 -0.17
N VAL A 212 24.76 18.53 0.45
CA VAL A 212 23.95 19.59 1.03
C VAL A 212 23.74 19.25 2.49
N GLY A 213 24.13 20.16 3.38
CA GLY A 213 23.77 20.09 4.78
C GLY A 213 22.29 20.41 4.94
N VAL A 214 21.54 19.52 5.59
CA VAL A 214 20.12 19.68 5.87
C VAL A 214 19.92 19.63 7.38
N VAL A 215 19.28 20.66 7.92
CA VAL A 215 18.98 20.79 9.36
C VAL A 215 17.55 21.24 9.54
N VAL A 216 16.83 20.62 10.47
CA VAL A 216 15.51 21.08 10.94
C VAL A 216 15.67 21.68 12.32
N ILE A 217 15.20 22.92 12.49
CA ILE A 217 15.32 23.70 13.71
C ILE A 217 13.91 24.09 14.19
N GLY A 218 13.60 23.81 15.45
CA GLY A 218 12.36 24.26 16.07
C GLY A 218 12.32 25.78 16.28
N LYS A 219 11.12 26.35 16.46
CA LYS A 219 10.97 27.77 16.86
C LYS A 219 11.61 28.08 18.22
N ASP A 220 11.86 27.07 19.04
CA ASP A 220 12.64 27.14 20.28
C ASP A 220 14.18 27.14 20.06
N ARG A 221 14.62 27.21 18.79
CA ARG A 221 16.02 27.25 18.33
C ARG A 221 16.78 25.95 18.54
N LYS A 222 16.09 24.85 18.85
CA LYS A 222 16.73 23.55 19.02
C LYS A 222 16.80 22.80 17.71
N ILE A 223 17.93 22.13 17.48
CA ILE A 223 18.12 21.26 16.33
C ILE A 223 17.29 19.99 16.56
N LYS A 224 16.29 19.76 15.71
CA LYS A 224 15.40 18.59 15.76
C LYS A 224 15.88 17.46 14.86
N MET A 225 16.45 17.79 13.71
CA MET A 225 17.00 16.82 12.75
C MET A 225 18.23 17.41 12.08
N ILE A 226 19.16 16.53 11.70
CA ILE A 226 20.39 16.88 10.99
C ILE A 226 20.81 15.68 10.13
N ASN A 227 21.19 15.91 8.87
CA ASN A 227 21.76 14.86 8.02
C ASN A 227 23.28 14.71 8.23
N ASP A 228 23.85 13.59 7.75
CA ASP A 228 25.27 13.25 7.83
C ASP A 228 26.19 14.34 7.27
N THR A 229 25.79 14.98 6.16
CA THR A 229 26.56 16.06 5.53
C THR A 229 26.63 17.29 6.43
N ALA A 230 25.51 17.74 6.98
CA ALA A 230 25.48 18.85 7.93
C ALA A 230 26.26 18.52 9.22
N LEU A 231 26.18 17.27 9.70
CA LEU A 231 26.91 16.82 10.89
C LEU A 231 28.43 16.92 10.69
N LYS A 232 28.95 16.45 9.55
CA LYS A 232 30.37 16.57 9.16
C LYS A 232 30.79 18.03 8.98
N MET A 233 29.95 18.85 8.34
CA MET A 233 30.20 20.28 8.18
C MET A 233 30.25 20.99 9.54
N ALA A 234 29.36 20.66 10.47
CA ALA A 234 29.33 21.19 11.85
C ALA A 234 30.57 20.79 12.67
N GLY A 235 31.30 19.74 12.25
CA GLY A 235 32.45 19.22 12.98
C GLY A 235 32.03 18.44 14.23
N VAL A 236 30.94 17.69 14.13
CA VAL A 236 30.39 16.85 15.21
C VAL A 236 30.43 15.40 14.74
N ASP A 237 30.75 14.47 15.65
CA ASP A 237 30.92 13.05 15.29
C ASP A 237 29.60 12.28 15.31
N THR A 238 28.70 12.60 16.25
CA THR A 238 27.42 11.89 16.42
C THR A 238 26.23 12.86 16.46
N PRO A 239 25.07 12.49 15.89
CA PRO A 239 23.86 13.31 16.00
C PRO A 239 23.46 13.60 17.45
N ASP A 240 23.67 12.65 18.36
CA ASP A 240 23.29 12.77 19.78
C ASP A 240 24.00 13.94 20.49
N ASP A 241 25.16 14.37 20.01
CA ASP A 241 25.91 15.50 20.57
C ASP A 241 25.33 16.88 20.22
N ILE A 242 24.45 16.96 19.21
CA ILE A 242 23.94 18.21 18.64
C ILE A 242 22.40 18.27 18.64
N LEU A 243 21.71 17.12 18.59
CA LEU A 243 20.25 17.07 18.68
C LEU A 243 19.75 17.65 20.01
N GLY A 244 18.69 18.46 19.94
CA GLY A 244 18.13 19.19 21.07
C GLY A 244 18.99 20.37 21.58
N LYS A 245 20.17 20.60 21.02
CA LYS A 245 21.02 21.76 21.36
C LYS A 245 20.61 23.00 20.56
N ASN A 246 21.02 24.16 21.05
CA ASN A 246 20.71 25.42 20.38
C ASN A 246 21.54 25.56 19.10
N CYS A 247 20.90 25.91 17.99
CA CYS A 247 21.57 26.03 16.70
C CYS A 247 22.69 27.08 16.67
N SER A 248 22.64 28.13 17.50
CA SER A 248 23.70 29.16 17.55
C SER A 248 25.01 28.66 18.14
N GLU A 249 25.01 27.54 18.86
CA GLU A 249 26.22 26.97 19.44
C GLU A 249 27.04 26.15 18.43
N TYR A 250 26.41 25.72 17.32
CA TYR A 250 26.99 24.73 16.41
C TYR A 250 26.96 25.12 14.93
N LEU A 251 26.02 25.97 14.50
CA LEU A 251 25.70 26.17 13.08
C LEU A 251 25.69 27.64 12.64
N CYS A 252 25.63 28.60 13.57
CA CYS A 252 25.40 30.00 13.25
C CYS A 252 26.32 30.94 14.04
N PRO A 253 26.91 31.97 13.42
CA PRO A 253 27.72 32.97 14.11
C PRO A 253 26.89 33.97 14.93
N ALA A 254 25.56 33.97 14.78
CA ALA A 254 24.66 34.90 15.46
C ALA A 254 24.76 34.77 16.99
N GLN A 255 24.73 35.91 17.67
CA GLN A 255 24.70 35.94 19.13
C GLN A 255 23.33 35.49 19.64
N LYS A 256 23.29 35.11 20.92
CA LYS A 256 22.06 34.68 21.59
C LYS A 256 21.00 35.78 21.48
N LEU A 257 19.79 35.44 21.00
CA LEU A 257 18.64 36.35 20.80
C LEU A 257 18.81 37.39 19.69
N ASP A 258 19.71 37.15 18.73
CA ASP A 258 19.84 37.99 17.53
C ASP A 258 19.85 37.14 16.24
N CYS A 259 18.91 36.20 16.14
CA CYS A 259 18.77 35.33 14.98
C CYS A 259 18.17 36.13 13.81
N PRO A 260 18.86 36.19 12.65
CA PRO A 260 18.33 36.91 11.50
C PRO A 260 16.97 36.38 11.02
N ILE A 261 16.70 35.10 11.20
CA ILE A 261 15.47 34.46 10.73
C ILE A 261 14.35 34.60 11.76
N LEU A 262 14.57 34.18 13.02
CA LEU A 262 13.51 34.15 14.04
C LEU A 262 13.25 35.50 14.72
N ASP A 263 14.28 36.34 14.88
CA ASP A 263 14.15 37.62 15.60
C ASP A 263 13.94 38.81 14.67
N ARG A 264 14.49 38.72 13.45
CA ARG A 264 14.47 39.82 12.47
C ARG A 264 13.64 39.53 11.23
N ASP A 265 12.99 38.37 11.17
CA ASP A 265 12.13 37.94 10.06
C ASP A 265 12.81 38.06 8.68
N GLN A 266 14.13 37.82 8.64
CA GLN A 266 14.89 37.93 7.40
C GLN A 266 14.64 36.69 6.54
N LYS A 267 14.19 36.92 5.30
CA LYS A 267 14.17 35.89 4.27
C LYS A 267 15.59 35.54 3.82
N VAL A 268 15.94 34.27 3.93
CA VAL A 268 17.24 33.73 3.53
C VAL A 268 16.99 32.70 2.42
N ASP A 269 17.28 33.07 1.18
CA ASP A 269 17.16 32.19 0.02
C ASP A 269 18.43 32.33 -0.83
N ASN A 270 19.11 31.21 -1.06
CA ASN A 270 20.35 31.11 -1.83
C ASN A 270 21.38 32.19 -1.47
N SER A 271 21.47 32.51 -0.18
CA SER A 271 22.28 33.62 0.31
C SER A 271 23.63 33.13 0.79
N GLU A 272 24.71 33.78 0.35
CA GLU A 272 26.04 33.56 0.92
C GLU A 272 26.09 34.02 2.38
N ARG A 273 26.61 33.14 3.25
CA ARG A 273 26.69 33.32 4.69
C ARG A 273 27.94 32.65 5.23
N ILE A 274 28.28 32.97 6.47
CA ILE A 274 29.33 32.28 7.21
C ILE A 274 28.67 31.26 8.13
N PHE A 275 29.09 30.01 7.97
CA PHE A 275 28.77 28.90 8.86
C PHE A 275 29.85 28.80 9.92
N ARG A 276 29.47 28.82 11.19
CA ARG A 276 30.41 28.64 12.30
C ARG A 276 30.23 27.25 12.90
N ARG A 277 31.30 26.46 12.85
CA ARG A 277 31.37 25.10 13.38
C ARG A 277 31.49 25.11 14.91
N LYS A 278 31.33 23.94 15.52
CA LYS A 278 31.58 23.71 16.96
C LYS A 278 33.00 24.08 17.40
N ASP A 279 33.99 23.81 16.55
CA ASP A 279 35.42 24.11 16.80
C ASP A 279 35.75 25.62 16.66
N GLY A 280 34.76 26.45 16.33
CA GLY A 280 34.91 27.89 16.10
C GLY A 280 35.40 28.26 14.70
N LYS A 281 35.75 27.28 13.85
CA LYS A 281 36.14 27.54 12.46
C LYS A 281 34.95 28.04 11.66
N GLU A 282 35.22 28.98 10.78
CA GLU A 282 34.23 29.58 9.89
C GLU A 282 34.39 29.06 8.46
N ILE A 283 33.28 28.70 7.84
CA ILE A 283 33.22 28.15 6.48
C ILE A 283 32.22 29.00 5.67
N PRO A 284 32.57 29.47 4.46
CA PRO A 284 31.60 30.12 3.59
C PRO A 284 30.59 29.09 3.07
N ILE A 285 29.30 29.41 3.22
CA ILE A 285 28.20 28.58 2.73
C ILE A 285 27.23 29.41 1.89
N ILE A 286 26.50 28.75 1.00
CA ILE A 286 25.24 29.27 0.47
C ILE A 286 24.10 28.62 1.25
N LYS A 287 23.16 29.42 1.75
CA LYS A 287 22.11 28.97 2.67
C LYS A 287 20.72 29.38 2.19
N THR A 288 19.77 28.48 2.33
CA THR A 288 18.33 28.74 2.22
C THR A 288 17.64 28.29 3.51
N VAL A 289 16.67 29.09 3.96
CA VAL A 289 15.83 28.77 5.11
C VAL A 289 14.37 28.92 4.72
N THR A 290 13.63 27.84 4.89
CA THR A 290 12.19 27.78 4.61
C THR A 290 11.45 27.32 5.85
N GLU A 291 10.33 27.97 6.15
CA GLU A 291 9.41 27.52 7.18
C GLU A 291 8.48 26.45 6.61
N ILE A 292 8.39 25.31 7.30
CA ILE A 292 7.56 24.17 6.91
C ILE A 292 6.80 23.64 8.13
N SER A 293 5.66 23.00 7.90
CA SER A 293 4.95 22.21 8.92
C SER A 293 5.46 20.77 8.87
N LEU A 294 6.10 20.30 9.93
CA LEU A 294 6.58 18.93 10.10
C LEU A 294 5.92 18.32 11.34
N ASP A 295 5.23 17.19 11.18
CA ASP A 295 4.48 16.51 12.25
C ASP A 295 3.46 17.42 12.99
N GLY A 296 2.90 18.41 12.27
CA GLY A 296 1.96 19.38 12.83
C GLY A 296 2.59 20.53 13.61
N GLU A 297 3.93 20.63 13.61
CA GLU A 297 4.67 21.73 14.23
C GLU A 297 5.39 22.57 13.16
N ASP A 298 5.30 23.89 13.28
CA ASP A 298 6.06 24.81 12.42
C ASP A 298 7.54 24.79 12.81
N VAL A 299 8.39 24.51 11.81
CA VAL A 299 9.84 24.39 11.96
C VAL A 299 10.56 25.11 10.82
N LEU A 300 11.84 25.43 11.05
CA LEU A 300 12.74 25.94 10.02
C LEU A 300 13.50 24.78 9.39
N LEU A 301 13.32 24.57 8.09
CA LEU A 301 14.20 23.74 7.28
C LEU A 301 15.32 24.62 6.74
N GLU A 302 16.54 24.33 7.16
CA GLU A 302 17.75 24.98 6.66
C GLU A 302 18.51 24.04 5.74
N THR A 303 18.84 24.52 4.56
CA THR A 303 19.76 23.84 3.63
C THR A 303 20.98 24.71 3.39
N PHE A 304 22.15 24.09 3.35
CA PHE A 304 23.39 24.81 3.07
C PHE A 304 24.41 23.97 2.33
N VAL A 305 25.20 24.62 1.48
CA VAL A 305 26.29 24.00 0.72
C VAL A 305 27.58 24.75 1.02
N ASP A 306 28.64 24.01 1.31
CA ASP A 306 30.00 24.55 1.45
C ASP A 306 30.49 25.08 0.09
N ILE A 307 30.84 26.36 0.05
CA ILE A 307 31.34 27.04 -1.16
C ILE A 307 32.82 27.42 -1.03
N THR A 308 33.57 26.80 -0.10
CA THR A 308 34.99 27.09 0.14
C THR A 308 35.82 26.91 -1.13
N GLU A 309 35.69 25.78 -1.81
CA GLU A 309 36.43 25.51 -3.06
C GLU A 309 36.09 26.54 -4.14
N ARG A 310 34.81 26.89 -4.25
CA ARG A 310 34.34 27.91 -5.18
C ARG A 310 34.96 29.28 -4.87
N LYS A 311 34.98 29.70 -3.60
CA LYS A 311 35.59 30.98 -3.19
C LYS A 311 37.09 31.02 -3.47
N GLN A 312 37.79 29.92 -3.20
CA GLN A 312 39.23 29.82 -3.49
C GLN A 312 39.51 29.90 -5.00
N ALA A 313 38.67 29.28 -5.83
CA ALA A 313 38.76 29.38 -7.28
C ALA A 313 38.49 30.80 -7.77
N GLU A 314 37.43 31.47 -7.27
CA GLU A 314 37.10 32.87 -7.59
C GLU A 314 38.25 33.82 -7.23
N GLU A 315 38.86 33.67 -6.05
CA GLU A 315 40.01 34.49 -5.64
C GLU A 315 41.25 34.24 -6.51
N THR A 316 41.52 32.97 -6.85
CA THR A 316 42.65 32.61 -7.71
C THR A 316 42.48 33.19 -9.11
N LEU A 317 41.28 33.10 -9.67
CA LEU A 317 40.94 33.71 -10.95
C LEU A 317 41.11 35.23 -10.89
N LYS A 318 40.59 35.88 -9.83
CA LYS A 318 40.73 37.33 -9.65
C LYS A 318 42.20 37.76 -9.59
N LYS A 319 43.05 37.03 -8.89
CA LYS A 319 44.50 37.31 -8.84
C LYS A 319 45.15 37.19 -10.22
N ARG A 320 44.86 36.11 -10.96
CA ARG A 320 45.40 35.90 -12.32
C ARG A 320 44.91 36.95 -13.31
N MET A 321 43.65 37.38 -13.21
CA MET A 321 43.10 38.46 -14.04
C MET A 321 43.86 39.76 -13.79
N ASN A 322 44.07 40.14 -12.52
CA ASN A 322 44.83 41.35 -12.18
C ASN A 322 46.29 41.27 -12.67
N GLU A 323 46.96 40.12 -12.55
CA GLU A 323 48.32 39.92 -13.06
C GLU A 323 48.39 40.07 -14.59
N LEU A 324 47.38 39.56 -15.30
CA LEU A 324 47.29 39.66 -16.75
C LEU A 324 47.02 41.11 -17.21
N GLU A 325 46.16 41.85 -16.48
CA GLU A 325 45.92 43.27 -16.74
C GLU A 325 47.21 44.09 -16.60
N ILE A 326 47.97 43.90 -15.51
CA ILE A 326 49.25 44.59 -15.30
C ILE A 326 50.27 44.25 -16.40
N PHE A 327 50.36 42.98 -16.80
CA PHE A 327 51.26 42.57 -17.88
C PHE A 327 50.84 43.18 -19.22
N ASN A 328 49.54 43.20 -19.52
CA ASN A 328 49.01 43.77 -20.74
C ASN A 328 49.28 45.28 -20.82
N ASP A 329 49.04 46.03 -19.74
CA ASP A 329 49.33 47.47 -19.69
C ASP A 329 50.82 47.75 -19.93
N ALA A 330 51.71 46.98 -19.28
CA ALA A 330 53.15 47.12 -19.49
C ALA A 330 53.60 46.77 -20.92
N ALA A 331 52.95 45.79 -21.56
CA ALA A 331 53.22 45.41 -22.95
C ALA A 331 52.76 46.51 -23.92
N VAL A 332 51.57 47.07 -23.71
CA VAL A 332 51.03 48.20 -24.50
C VAL A 332 51.93 49.42 -24.35
N ASP A 333 52.32 49.79 -23.13
CA ASP A 333 53.24 50.92 -22.89
C ASP A 333 54.58 50.72 -23.60
N ARG A 334 55.12 49.49 -23.60
CA ARG A 334 56.35 49.16 -24.31
C ARG A 334 56.18 49.31 -25.82
N GLU A 335 55.06 48.85 -26.38
CA GLU A 335 54.79 49.01 -27.82
C GLU A 335 54.62 50.48 -28.22
N LEU A 336 53.90 51.27 -27.42
CA LEU A 336 53.74 52.71 -27.62
C LEU A 336 55.09 53.43 -27.61
N LYS A 337 55.93 53.15 -26.61
CA LYS A 337 57.28 53.74 -26.52
C LYS A 337 58.20 53.32 -27.67
N MET A 338 58.08 52.07 -28.14
CA MET A 338 58.78 51.60 -29.33
C MET A 338 58.31 52.30 -30.61
N LEU A 339 57.01 52.60 -30.73
CA LEU A 339 56.47 53.38 -31.85
C LEU A 339 56.98 54.82 -31.82
N GLU A 340 57.01 55.46 -30.65
CA GLU A 340 57.59 56.81 -30.47
C GLU A 340 59.07 56.84 -30.87
N LEU A 341 59.88 55.92 -30.37
CA LEU A 341 61.30 55.83 -30.74
C LEU A 341 61.50 55.61 -32.24
N LYS A 342 60.66 54.78 -32.88
CA LYS A 342 60.71 54.59 -34.34
C LYS A 342 60.39 55.89 -35.09
N LYS A 343 59.42 56.68 -34.60
CA LYS A 343 59.10 58.02 -35.15
C LYS A 343 60.30 58.96 -35.01
N GLU A 344 60.87 59.09 -33.82
CA GLU A 344 62.04 59.94 -33.56
C GLU A 344 63.25 59.58 -34.43
N ILE A 345 63.55 58.28 -34.57
CA ILE A 345 64.66 57.83 -35.42
C ILE A 345 64.42 58.22 -36.88
N ASN A 346 63.19 58.03 -37.39
CA ASN A 346 62.86 58.46 -38.76
C ASN A 346 63.01 59.96 -38.95
N GLU A 347 62.53 60.78 -38.00
CA GLU A 347 62.69 62.25 -38.06
C GLU A 347 64.16 62.69 -38.06
N LEU A 348 65.01 62.03 -37.26
CA LEU A 348 66.45 62.30 -37.22
C LEU A 348 67.13 61.91 -38.54
N LEU A 349 66.75 60.77 -39.12
CA LEU A 349 67.26 60.33 -40.42
C LEU A 349 66.88 61.32 -41.53
N GLU A 350 65.63 61.80 -41.56
CA GLU A 350 65.19 62.82 -42.53
C GLU A 350 65.99 64.12 -42.41
N LYS A 351 66.22 64.61 -41.17
CA LYS A 351 67.07 65.79 -40.92
C LYS A 351 68.51 65.62 -41.42
N SER A 352 69.01 64.38 -41.48
CA SER A 352 70.34 64.05 -42.02
C SER A 352 70.36 63.78 -43.53
N GLY A 353 69.23 63.92 -44.23
CA GLY A 353 69.09 63.66 -45.66
C GLY A 353 69.00 62.18 -46.04
N GLN A 354 68.75 61.30 -45.06
CA GLN A 354 68.57 59.85 -45.26
C GLN A 354 67.09 59.49 -45.33
N LYS A 355 66.76 58.39 -46.01
CA LYS A 355 65.38 57.87 -46.07
C LYS A 355 64.94 57.29 -44.72
N PRO A 356 63.64 57.34 -44.38
CA PRO A 356 63.12 56.72 -43.16
C PRO A 356 63.41 55.22 -43.14
N LYS A 357 63.73 54.70 -41.94
CA LYS A 357 64.18 53.32 -41.72
C LYS A 357 63.06 52.39 -41.26
N TYR A 358 62.05 52.92 -40.57
CA TYR A 358 60.95 52.13 -40.00
C TYR A 358 59.60 52.52 -40.62
N GLU A 359 58.78 51.53 -40.96
CA GLU A 359 57.37 51.77 -41.27
C GLU A 359 56.58 51.93 -39.96
N ILE A 360 55.81 53.00 -39.86
CA ILE A 360 54.98 53.30 -38.69
C ILE A 360 53.53 52.98 -39.07
N PRO A 361 52.87 52.00 -38.42
CA PRO A 361 51.46 51.74 -38.65
C PRO A 361 50.63 52.99 -38.31
N VAL A 362 49.64 53.30 -39.15
CA VAL A 362 48.75 54.48 -39.02
C VAL A 362 47.79 54.30 -37.86
#